data_AF-A0A3D2Z5P3-F1
#
_entry.id   AF-A0A3D2Z5P3-F1
#
_cell.length_a   1.000
_cell.length_b   1.000
_cell.length_c   1.000
_cell.angle_alpha   90.00
_cell.angle_beta   90.00
_cell.angle_gamma   90.00
#
_symmetry.space_group_name_H-M   'P 1'
#
loop_
_entity.id
_entity.type
_entity.pdbx_description
1 polymer ?
#
loop_
_entity_poly.entity_id
_entity_poly.type
_entity_poly.pdbx_seq_one_letter_code
_entity_poly.pdbx_strand_id
1 'polypeptide(L)'
;MPIPRTYPIIYNWDGAPHGYSPTPQSLDDFLEKAYAPIEDTQVGALFWSCGGRGSRWPSDVVEFMGEERDRPYPSAGAYNGSE
;
A
#
# COMPACT_ATOMS: atom_id res chain seq x y z
N MET A 1 -23.78 3.68 16.07
CA MET A 1 -22.46 3.34 15.48
C MET A 1 -22.46 1.85 15.21
N PRO A 2 -22.18 1.38 13.98
CA PRO A 2 -22.06 -0.05 13.71
C PRO A 2 -20.88 -0.63 14.49
N ILE A 3 -21.05 -1.84 15.01
CA ILE A 3 -19.96 -2.58 15.69
C ILE A 3 -18.99 -3.06 14.60
N PRO A 4 -17.68 -2.74 14.67
CA PRO A 4 -16.71 -3.23 13.70
C PRO A 4 -16.67 -4.76 13.69
N ARG A 5 -16.41 -5.35 12.52
CA ARG A 5 -16.14 -6.79 12.44
C ARG A 5 -14.92 -7.14 13.30
N THR A 6 -15.02 -8.25 14.03
CA THR A 6 -13.88 -8.84 14.72
C THR A 6 -13.08 -9.66 13.71
N TYR A 7 -11.83 -9.27 13.49
CA TYR A 7 -10.87 -10.05 12.70
C TYR A 7 -9.91 -10.77 13.66
N PRO A 8 -9.58 -12.06 13.45
CA PRO A 8 -8.66 -12.77 14.35
C PRO A 8 -7.25 -12.19 14.25
N ILE A 9 -6.63 -12.27 13.06
CA ILE A 9 -5.37 -11.61 12.75
C ILE A 9 -5.60 -10.60 11.63
N ILE A 10 -5.06 -9.39 11.83
CA ILE A 10 -4.95 -8.35 10.80
C ILE A 10 -3.50 -8.35 10.33
N TYR A 11 -3.28 -8.68 9.07
CA TYR A 11 -1.96 -8.64 8.43
C TYR A 11 -1.85 -7.33 7.64
N ASN A 12 -1.00 -6.42 8.11
CA ASN A 12 -0.68 -5.19 7.40
C ASN A 12 0.56 -5.38 6.54
N TRP A 13 0.44 -5.07 5.25
CA TRP A 13 1.57 -5.06 4.32
C TRP A 13 1.83 -3.64 3.85
N ASP A 14 3.06 -3.16 4.07
CA ASP A 14 3.44 -1.76 3.93
C ASP A 14 3.61 -1.25 2.47
N GLY A 15 2.85 -1.84 1.53
CA GLY A 15 2.68 -1.28 0.18
C GLY A 15 3.68 -1.71 -0.86
N ALA A 16 4.37 -2.82 -0.64
CA ALA A 16 5.34 -3.35 -1.60
C ALA A 16 4.96 -4.69 -2.26
N PRO A 17 3.68 -5.07 -2.49
CA PRO A 17 3.37 -6.37 -3.09
C PRO A 17 3.92 -6.50 -4.53
N HIS A 18 3.97 -5.38 -5.27
CA HIS A 18 4.58 -5.32 -6.61
C HIS A 18 6.09 -5.07 -6.60
N GLY A 19 6.65 -4.50 -5.52
CA GLY A 19 8.04 -4.03 -5.49
C GLY A 19 9.09 -5.15 -5.46
N TYR A 20 8.68 -6.37 -5.12
CA TYR A 20 9.58 -7.53 -5.01
C TYR A 20 9.56 -8.42 -6.24
N SER A 21 8.75 -8.13 -7.26
CA SER A 21 8.58 -8.99 -8.44
C SER A 21 9.23 -8.35 -9.66
N PRO A 22 9.90 -9.13 -10.52
CA PRO A 22 10.37 -8.65 -11.81
C PRO A 22 9.22 -8.08 -12.65
N THR A 23 9.50 -7.04 -13.44
CA THR A 23 8.57 -6.55 -14.46
C THR A 23 8.89 -7.22 -15.80
N PRO A 24 7.87 -7.68 -16.56
CA PRO A 24 6.44 -7.64 -16.26
C PRO A 24 6.01 -8.72 -15.24
N GLN A 25 4.99 -8.41 -14.43
CA GLN A 25 4.38 -9.35 -13.49
C GLN A 25 3.02 -9.79 -14.04
N SER A 26 2.75 -11.10 -14.06
CA SER A 26 1.42 -11.62 -14.39
C SER A 26 0.45 -11.49 -13.20
N LEU A 27 -0.85 -11.54 -13.44
CA LEU A 27 -1.84 -11.57 -12.36
C LEU A 27 -1.67 -12.81 -11.48
N ASP A 28 -1.38 -13.96 -12.08
CA ASP A 28 -1.22 -15.21 -11.34
C ASP A 28 0.00 -15.15 -10.41
N ASP A 29 1.15 -14.66 -10.89
CA ASP A 29 2.35 -14.46 -10.06
C ASP A 29 2.10 -13.46 -8.92
N PHE A 30 1.23 -12.48 -9.15
CA PHE A 30 0.83 -11.54 -8.12
C PHE A 30 -0.02 -12.21 -7.04
N LEU A 31 -1.03 -12.98 -7.44
CA LEU A 31 -1.93 -13.68 -6.51
C LEU A 31 -1.17 -14.71 -5.67
N GLU A 32 -0.31 -15.50 -6.32
CA GLU A 32 0.53 -16.50 -5.67
C GLU A 32 1.44 -15.87 -4.60
N LYS A 33 1.97 -14.68 -4.88
CA LYS A 33 2.86 -14.01 -3.93
C LYS A 33 2.12 -13.27 -2.83
N ALA A 34 0.98 -12.66 -3.16
CA ALA A 34 0.31 -11.72 -2.28
C ALA A 34 -0.78 -12.34 -1.41
N TYR A 35 -1.46 -13.36 -1.90
CA TYR A 35 -2.64 -13.93 -1.24
C TYR A 35 -2.47 -15.40 -0.87
N ALA A 36 -1.84 -16.22 -1.71
CA ALA A 36 -1.65 -17.64 -1.39
C ALA A 36 -0.97 -17.89 -0.03
N PRO A 37 0.01 -17.08 0.45
CA PRO A 37 0.64 -17.32 1.75
C PRO A 37 -0.26 -17.10 2.97
N ILE A 38 -1.38 -16.39 2.79
CA ILE A 38 -2.33 -16.08 3.86
C ILE A 38 -3.68 -16.80 3.68
N GLU A 39 -3.88 -17.47 2.55
CA GLU A 39 -5.03 -18.32 2.29
C GLU A 39 -5.09 -19.45 3.33
N ASP A 40 -6.30 -19.75 3.81
CA ASP A 40 -6.56 -20.77 4.83
C ASP A 40 -5.78 -20.60 6.16
N THR A 41 -5.36 -19.37 6.47
CA THR A 41 -4.72 -19.02 7.75
C THR A 41 -5.68 -18.34 8.74
N GLN A 42 -5.17 -17.95 9.91
CA GLN A 42 -5.91 -17.15 10.89
C GLN A 42 -6.07 -15.67 10.49
N VAL A 43 -5.50 -15.25 9.36
CA VAL A 43 -5.63 -13.88 8.85
C VAL A 43 -7.06 -13.63 8.38
N GLY A 44 -7.79 -12.79 9.12
CA GLY A 44 -9.15 -12.38 8.76
C GLY A 44 -9.23 -11.07 7.99
N ALA A 45 -8.12 -10.32 7.94
CA ALA A 45 -8.02 -9.09 7.17
C ALA A 45 -6.59 -8.84 6.69
N LEU A 46 -6.47 -8.48 5.41
CA LEU A 46 -5.25 -7.97 4.78
C LEU A 46 -5.40 -6.48 4.56
N PHE A 47 -4.49 -5.69 5.11
CA PHE A 47 -4.45 -4.24 4.94
C PHE A 47 -3.25 -3.90 4.06
N TRP A 48 -3.50 -3.23 2.94
CA TRP A 48 -2.44 -2.68 2.10
C TRP A 48 -2.22 -1.23 2.48
N SER A 49 -1.05 -0.93 3.03
CA SER A 49 -0.59 0.45 3.07
C SER A 49 -0.29 0.86 1.65
N CYS A 50 -0.98 1.84 1.11
CA CYS A 50 -0.66 2.34 -0.22
C CYS A 50 0.72 3.01 -0.28
N GLY A 51 1.27 3.41 0.87
CA GLY A 51 2.59 4.02 1.04
C GLY A 51 2.71 5.40 0.36
N GLY A 52 3.42 6.32 1.01
CA GLY A 52 3.80 7.60 0.39
C GLY A 52 2.67 8.63 0.26
N ARG A 53 2.99 9.76 -0.38
CA ARG A 53 2.09 10.90 -0.63
C ARG A 53 1.48 10.88 -2.02
N GLY A 54 1.74 9.80 -2.77
CA GLY A 54 1.34 9.62 -4.15
C GLY A 54 0.90 8.17 -4.40
N SER A 55 0.18 7.93 -5.49
CA SER A 55 -0.16 6.58 -5.93
C SER A 55 0.98 5.97 -6.76
N ARG A 56 1.13 4.65 -6.73
CA ARG A 56 1.97 3.90 -7.69
C ARG A 56 1.18 3.38 -8.88
N TRP A 57 -0.04 3.88 -9.06
CA TRP A 57 -0.99 3.52 -10.11
C TRP A 57 -1.68 4.81 -10.62
N PRO A 58 -2.26 4.80 -11.83
CA PRO A 58 -3.03 5.94 -12.34
C PRO A 58 -4.20 6.25 -11.39
N SER A 59 -4.23 7.46 -10.86
CA SER A 59 -5.24 7.90 -9.90
C SER A 59 -5.69 9.31 -10.27
N ASP A 60 -7.00 9.55 -10.26
CA ASP A 60 -7.57 10.87 -10.54
C ASP A 60 -7.52 11.81 -9.32
N VAL A 61 -7.22 11.27 -8.14
CA VAL A 61 -7.35 11.98 -6.85
C VAL A 61 -6.06 12.06 -6.04
N VAL A 62 -5.02 11.34 -6.46
CA VAL A 62 -3.69 11.34 -5.83
C VAL A 62 -2.64 11.39 -6.94
N GLU A 63 -1.67 12.28 -6.81
CA GLU A 63 -0.52 12.41 -7.74
C GLU A 63 0.27 11.10 -7.85
N PHE A 64 0.87 10.83 -9.01
CA PHE A 64 1.72 9.64 -9.17
C PHE A 64 3.05 9.84 -8.43
N MET A 65 3.51 8.82 -7.71
CA MET A 65 4.79 8.88 -7.00
C MET A 65 5.95 9.14 -7.98
N GLY A 66 6.70 10.21 -7.72
CA GLY A 66 7.74 10.75 -8.58
C GLY A 66 7.39 12.09 -9.21
N GLU A 67 6.10 12.41 -9.35
CA GLU A 67 5.63 13.75 -9.78
C GLU A 67 5.74 14.78 -8.66
N GLU A 68 5.85 14.34 -7.39
CA GLU A 68 6.05 15.26 -6.26
C GLU A 68 7.40 15.99 -6.25
N ARG A 69 8.32 15.65 -7.17
CA ARG A 69 9.69 16.19 -7.21
C ARG A 69 9.75 17.69 -7.48
N ASP A 70 8.70 18.26 -8.07
CA ASP A 70 8.57 19.71 -8.29
C ASP A 70 7.82 20.43 -7.15
N ARG A 71 7.50 19.75 -6.05
CA ARG A 71 6.82 20.37 -4.91
C ARG A 71 7.78 21.21 -4.07
N PRO A 72 7.33 22.37 -3.55
CA PRO A 72 8.13 23.20 -2.65
C PRO A 72 8.58 22.48 -1.37
N TYR A 73 7.79 21.50 -0.90
CA TYR A 73 8.10 20.69 0.27
C TYR A 73 8.01 19.20 -0.08
N PRO A 74 9.04 18.38 0.24
CA PRO A 74 9.05 16.97 -0.09
C PRO A 74 8.05 16.15 0.73
N SER A 75 7.56 16.71 1.84
CA SER A 75 6.54 16.08 2.67
C SER A 75 5.83 17.12 3.56
N ALA A 76 4.57 16.91 3.94
CA ALA A 76 3.92 17.64 5.04
C ALA A 76 4.69 17.56 6.37
N GLY A 77 5.52 16.54 6.59
CA GLY A 77 6.45 16.54 7.72
C GLY A 77 7.52 17.59 7.56
N ALA A 78 8.05 17.79 6.35
CA ALA A 78 8.99 18.86 6.02
C ALA A 78 8.33 20.25 5.99
N TYR A 79 7.01 20.33 5.79
CA TYR A 79 6.25 21.58 5.88
C TYR A 79 5.90 21.97 7.33
N ASN A 80 5.44 21.00 8.13
CA ASN A 80 4.93 21.25 9.48
C ASN A 80 5.98 21.03 10.59
N GLY A 81 7.10 20.39 10.28
CA GLY A 81 8.15 20.13 11.25
C GLY A 81 8.88 21.42 11.61
N SER A 82 8.79 21.83 12.87
CA SER A 82 9.79 22.72 13.48
C SER A 82 10.94 21.86 14.01
N GLU A 83 12.17 22.36 13.90
CA GLU A 83 13.35 21.77 14.57
C GLU A 83 13.15 21.62 16.09
#